data_AF-A0A835HN38-F1
#
_entry.id   AF-A0A835HN38-F1
#
_cell.length_a   1.000
_cell.length_b   1.000
_cell.length_c   1.000
_cell.angle_alpha   90.00
_cell.angle_beta   90.00
_cell.angle_gamma   90.00
#
_symmetry.space_group_name_H-M   'P 1'
#
loop_
_entity.id
_entity.type
_entity.pdbx_description
1 polymer ?
#
loop_
_entity_poly.entity_id
_entity_poly.type
_entity_poly.pdbx_seq_one_letter_code
_entity_poly.pdbx_strand_id
1 'polypeptide(L)'
;FPKFPIEVELELVNWGCFRTDGILEAYSGILQGFKSTAKAPLLMPFAPHILQFLDSLYQEKDMDDAVTKTAVGLLGDLADTLGNHAGPLIQLSVSSREFLNECLSSDDHLIKESAEWARLAITQAVSG
;
A
#
# COMPACT_ATOMS: atom_id res chain seq x y z
N PHE A 1 2.24 10.92 -39.88
CA PHE A 1 1.92 10.54 -38.48
C PHE A 1 2.44 11.64 -37.58
N PRO A 2 1.61 12.38 -36.84
CA PRO A 2 2.13 13.38 -35.92
C PRO A 2 2.87 12.63 -34.80
N LYS A 3 4.12 13.01 -34.55
CA LYS A 3 4.81 12.62 -33.32
C LYS A 3 4.14 13.39 -32.20
N PHE A 4 3.49 12.70 -31.28
CA PHE A 4 3.13 13.31 -30.01
C PHE A 4 4.40 13.89 -29.38
N PRO A 5 4.37 15.11 -28.82
CA PRO A 5 5.56 15.69 -28.21
C PRO A 5 5.95 14.83 -27.00
N ILE A 6 7.20 14.39 -26.96
CA ILE A 6 7.78 13.60 -25.85
C ILE A 6 7.60 14.34 -24.50
N GLU A 7 7.50 15.67 -24.53
CA GLU A 7 7.22 16.52 -23.36
C GLU A 7 5.83 16.27 -22.76
N VAL A 8 4.81 15.99 -23.59
CA VAL A 8 3.45 15.67 -23.11
C VAL A 8 3.42 14.28 -22.49
N GLU A 9 4.19 13.34 -23.04
CA GLU A 9 4.31 11.97 -22.50
C GLU A 9 5.05 11.97 -21.15
N LEU A 10 6.09 12.80 -21.02
CA LEU A 10 6.80 13.02 -19.76
C LEU A 10 5.95 13.79 -18.74
N GLU A 11 5.16 14.79 -19.13
CA GLU A 11 4.24 15.47 -18.21
C GLU A 11 3.14 14.54 -17.71
N LEU A 12 2.55 13.69 -18.57
CA LEU A 12 1.51 12.74 -18.16
C LEU A 12 2.07 11.62 -17.26
N VAL A 13 3.28 11.12 -17.56
CA VAL A 13 4.00 10.19 -16.68
C VAL A 13 4.39 10.88 -15.36
N ASN A 14 4.79 12.15 -15.39
CA ASN A 14 5.16 12.91 -14.20
C ASN A 14 3.95 13.26 -13.31
N TRP A 15 2.78 13.56 -13.91
CA TRP A 15 1.57 13.88 -13.15
C TRP A 15 0.92 12.65 -12.50
N GLY A 16 0.96 11.49 -13.17
CA GLY A 16 0.39 10.24 -12.64
C GLY A 16 1.33 9.43 -11.73
N CYS A 17 2.64 9.44 -12.00
CA CYS A 17 3.62 8.61 -11.27
C CYS A 17 4.17 9.28 -9.99
N PHE A 18 4.19 10.62 -9.92
CA PHE A 18 4.67 11.35 -8.73
C PHE A 18 3.58 11.77 -7.74
N ARG A 19 2.30 11.49 -8.02
CA ARG A 19 1.29 11.56 -6.96
C ARG A 19 1.56 10.43 -5.98
N THR A 20 1.25 10.64 -4.71
CA THR A 20 1.30 9.65 -3.62
C THR A 20 0.76 8.27 -4.04
N ASP A 21 -0.30 8.21 -4.85
CA ASP A 21 -0.85 6.96 -5.40
C ASP A 21 0.12 6.24 -6.32
N GLY A 22 0.80 6.95 -7.21
CA GLY A 22 1.77 6.34 -8.12
C GLY A 22 2.91 5.65 -7.37
N ILE A 23 3.35 6.25 -6.26
CA ILE A 23 4.37 5.66 -5.38
C ILE A 23 3.81 4.44 -4.64
N LEU A 24 2.60 4.54 -4.10
CA LEU A 24 1.94 3.44 -3.40
C LEU A 24 1.68 2.24 -4.34
N GLU A 25 1.20 2.48 -5.55
CA GLU A 25 0.98 1.47 -6.60
C GLU A 25 2.31 0.83 -7.04
N ALA A 26 3.40 1.61 -7.14
CA ALA A 26 4.71 1.06 -7.46
C ALA A 26 5.19 0.08 -6.37
N TYR A 27 5.01 0.42 -5.09
CA TYR A 27 5.32 -0.50 -3.99
C TYR A 27 4.42 -1.74 -4.00
N SER A 28 3.13 -1.57 -4.24
CA SER A 28 2.17 -2.67 -4.37
C SER A 28 2.59 -3.63 -5.49
N GLY A 29 2.93 -3.10 -6.67
CA GLY A 29 3.41 -3.90 -7.81
C GLY A 29 4.71 -4.66 -7.52
N ILE A 30 5.65 -4.06 -6.79
CA ILE A 30 6.88 -4.75 -6.36
C ILE A 30 6.56 -5.89 -5.39
N LEU A 31 5.72 -5.64 -4.38
CA LEU A 31 5.32 -6.66 -3.39
C LEU A 31 4.61 -7.83 -4.08
N GLN A 32 3.58 -7.53 -4.87
CA GLN A 32 2.84 -8.54 -5.63
C GLN A 32 3.72 -9.30 -6.62
N GLY A 33 4.70 -8.64 -7.24
CA GLY A 33 5.66 -9.29 -8.13
C GLY A 33 6.61 -10.28 -7.43
N PHE A 34 6.86 -10.09 -6.13
CA PHE A 34 7.66 -11.00 -5.30
C PHE A 34 6.82 -12.03 -4.54
N LYS A 35 5.49 -11.86 -4.49
CA LYS A 35 4.57 -12.79 -3.84
C LYS A 35 4.77 -14.22 -4.36
N SER A 36 4.73 -15.20 -3.45
CA SER A 36 4.92 -16.62 -3.75
C SER A 36 6.28 -16.99 -4.36
N THR A 37 7.25 -16.07 -4.34
CA THR A 37 8.63 -16.38 -4.74
C THR A 37 9.49 -16.67 -3.52
N ALA A 38 10.55 -17.47 -3.70
CA ALA A 38 11.57 -17.68 -2.65
C ALA A 38 12.36 -16.40 -2.29
N LYS A 39 12.13 -15.30 -3.02
CA LYS A 39 12.79 -14.00 -2.82
C LYS A 39 11.96 -13.03 -2.00
N ALA A 40 10.70 -13.33 -1.66
CA ALA A 40 9.86 -12.46 -0.84
C ALA A 40 10.53 -11.99 0.47
N PRO A 41 11.30 -12.84 1.20
CA PRO A 41 12.01 -12.40 2.41
C PRO A 41 13.07 -11.30 2.16
N LEU A 42 13.56 -11.12 0.94
CA LEU A 42 14.49 -10.03 0.60
C LEU A 42 13.85 -8.65 0.73
N LEU A 43 12.51 -8.58 0.75
CA LEU A 43 11.77 -7.33 0.94
C LEU A 43 11.59 -6.94 2.42
N MET A 44 11.90 -7.85 3.36
CA MET A 44 11.77 -7.56 4.80
C MET A 44 12.49 -6.29 5.27
N PRO A 45 13.74 -5.98 4.84
CA PRO A 45 14.42 -4.76 5.27
C PRO A 45 13.69 -3.48 4.85
N PHE A 46 12.84 -3.55 3.82
CA PHE A 46 12.09 -2.43 3.29
C PHE A 46 10.71 -2.26 3.94
N ALA A 47 10.18 -3.31 4.58
CA ALA A 47 8.86 -3.28 5.21
C ALA A 47 8.70 -2.14 6.25
N PRO A 48 9.68 -1.88 7.15
CA PRO A 48 9.58 -0.75 8.08
C PRO A 48 9.50 0.60 7.37
N HIS A 49 10.21 0.78 6.25
CA HIS A 49 10.19 2.02 5.49
C HIS A 49 8.84 2.25 4.79
N ILE A 50 8.22 1.18 4.28
CA ILE A 50 6.86 1.25 3.71
C ILE A 50 5.85 1.65 4.78
N LEU A 51 5.91 1.03 5.97
CA LEU A 51 5.04 1.38 7.09
C LEU A 51 5.25 2.82 7.57
N GLN A 52 6.50 3.29 7.64
CA GLN A 52 6.80 4.69 7.97
C GLN A 52 6.23 5.67 6.95
N PHE A 53 6.26 5.32 5.66
CA PHE A 53 5.67 6.14 4.61
C PHE A 53 4.15 6.22 4.78
N LEU A 54 3.47 5.08 4.97
CA LEU A 54 2.03 5.03 5.26
C LEU A 54 1.66 5.84 6.52
N ASP A 55 2.45 5.70 7.59
CA ASP A 55 2.24 6.45 8.82
C ASP A 55 2.38 7.96 8.61
N SER A 56 3.33 8.40 7.77
CA SER A 56 3.53 9.82 7.46
C SER A 56 2.33 10.39 6.71
N LEU A 57 1.80 9.66 5.72
CA LEU A 57 0.58 10.04 5.00
C LEU A 57 -0.63 10.18 5.93
N TYR A 58 -0.79 9.22 6.84
CA TYR A 58 -1.88 9.22 7.79
C TYR A 58 -1.79 10.39 8.79
N GLN A 59 -0.59 10.69 9.30
CA GLN A 59 -0.37 11.80 10.25
C GLN A 59 -0.53 13.18 9.61
N GLU A 60 -0.06 13.36 8.38
CA GLU A 60 -0.18 14.62 7.65
C GLU A 60 -1.60 14.86 7.11
N LYS A 61 -2.46 13.84 7.15
CA LYS A 61 -3.81 13.82 6.53
C LYS A 61 -3.77 14.16 5.04
N ASP A 62 -2.68 13.82 4.38
CA ASP A 62 -2.50 13.98 2.93
C ASP A 62 -3.05 12.75 2.20
N MET A 63 -4.33 12.47 2.45
CA MET A 63 -5.00 11.28 1.93
C MET A 63 -6.37 11.67 1.39
N ASP A 64 -6.50 11.74 0.07
CA ASP A 64 -7.80 11.70 -0.59
C ASP A 64 -8.32 10.25 -0.65
N ASP A 65 -9.54 10.05 -1.18
CA ASP A 65 -10.15 8.72 -1.23
C ASP A 65 -9.32 7.71 -2.04
N ALA A 66 -8.63 8.16 -3.09
CA ALA A 66 -7.77 7.32 -3.90
C ALA A 66 -6.47 6.97 -3.15
N VAL A 67 -5.83 7.94 -2.47
CA VAL A 67 -4.69 7.65 -1.55
C VAL A 67 -5.08 6.64 -0.50
N THR A 68 -6.23 6.86 0.13
CA THR A 68 -6.73 6.02 1.23
C THR A 68 -6.92 4.58 0.75
N LYS A 69 -7.57 4.41 -0.40
CA LYS A 69 -7.78 3.10 -1.01
C LYS A 69 -6.46 2.41 -1.36
N THR A 70 -5.54 3.11 -2.02
CA THR A 70 -4.27 2.50 -2.44
C THR A 70 -3.35 2.23 -1.26
N ALA A 71 -3.34 3.09 -0.23
CA ALA A 71 -2.57 2.90 0.99
C ALA A 71 -3.04 1.69 1.80
N VAL A 72 -4.36 1.50 1.96
CA VAL A 72 -4.88 0.31 2.65
C VAL A 72 -4.65 -0.97 1.83
N GLY A 73 -4.70 -0.88 0.51
CA GLY A 73 -4.29 -1.96 -0.39
C GLY A 73 -2.82 -2.33 -0.21
N LEU A 74 -1.91 -1.35 -0.20
CA LEU A 74 -0.49 -1.57 0.03
C LEU A 74 -0.20 -2.24 1.37
N LEU A 75 -0.92 -1.85 2.43
CA LEU A 75 -0.82 -2.49 3.74
C LEU A 75 -1.20 -3.98 3.68
N GLY A 76 -2.26 -4.32 2.93
CA GLY A 76 -2.66 -5.70 2.68
C GLY A 76 -1.65 -6.47 1.83
N ASP A 77 -1.12 -5.87 0.76
CA ASP A 77 -0.08 -6.47 -0.08
C ASP A 77 1.19 -6.78 0.69
N LEU A 78 1.57 -5.89 1.61
CA LEU A 78 2.72 -6.10 2.49
C LEU A 78 2.50 -7.34 3.38
N ALA A 79 1.31 -7.47 3.97
CA ALA A 79 0.95 -8.62 4.79
C ALA A 79 0.91 -9.91 3.98
N ASP A 80 0.28 -9.89 2.81
CA ASP A 80 0.10 -11.04 1.93
C ASP A 80 1.42 -11.51 1.29
N THR A 81 2.35 -10.59 1.02
CA THR A 81 3.66 -10.90 0.43
C THR A 81 4.65 -11.45 1.45
N LEU A 82 4.71 -10.86 2.65
CA LEU A 82 5.69 -11.21 3.67
C LEU A 82 5.17 -12.24 4.70
N GLY A 83 3.86 -12.45 4.73
CA GLY A 83 3.19 -13.41 5.62
C GLY A 83 3.61 -13.22 7.08
N ASN A 84 4.00 -14.32 7.70
CA ASN A 84 4.39 -14.44 9.12
C ASN A 84 5.47 -13.42 9.56
N HIS A 85 6.25 -12.87 8.63
CA HIS A 85 7.26 -11.86 8.93
C HIS A 85 6.67 -10.45 9.04
N ALA A 86 5.59 -10.14 8.33
CA ALA A 86 4.91 -8.85 8.37
C ALA A 86 3.90 -8.74 9.52
N GLY A 87 3.28 -9.86 9.95
CA GLY A 87 2.28 -9.87 11.02
C GLY A 87 2.73 -9.09 12.28
N PRO A 88 3.90 -9.39 12.86
CA PRO A 88 4.41 -8.66 14.02
C PRO A 88 4.70 -7.18 13.73
N LEU A 89 5.24 -6.85 12.55
CA LEU A 89 5.57 -5.47 12.17
C LEU A 89 4.32 -4.60 12.08
N ILE A 90 3.26 -5.12 11.44
CA ILE A 90 2.00 -4.41 11.27
C ILE A 90 1.26 -4.27 12.60
N GLN A 91 1.28 -5.32 13.46
CA GLN A 91 0.62 -5.25 14.77
C GLN A 91 1.26 -4.23 15.72
N LEU A 92 2.59 -4.07 15.64
CA LEU A 92 3.32 -3.13 16.49
C LEU A 92 3.06 -1.67 16.09
N SER A 93 2.67 -1.40 14.84
CA SER A 93 2.24 -0.07 14.42
C SER A 93 0.83 0.22 14.95
N VAL A 94 0.73 1.20 15.86
CA VAL A 94 -0.56 1.72 16.33
C VAL A 94 -1.29 2.43 15.18
N SER A 95 -0.55 3.29 14.45
CA SER A 95 -1.06 4.06 13.32
C SER A 95 -1.66 3.17 12.22
N SER A 96 -1.00 2.07 11.84
CA SER A 96 -1.53 1.15 10.83
C SER A 96 -2.84 0.49 11.26
N ARG A 97 -3.02 0.21 12.56
CA ARG A 97 -4.27 -0.34 13.09
C ARG A 97 -5.40 0.70 13.14
N GLU A 98 -5.09 1.92 13.55
CA GLU A 98 -6.06 3.04 13.54
C GLU A 98 -6.51 3.36 12.12
N PHE A 99 -5.55 3.51 11.20
CA PHE A 99 -5.80 3.71 9.78
C PHE A 99 -6.69 2.62 9.17
N LEU A 100 -6.39 1.34 9.43
CA LEU A 100 -7.21 0.23 8.95
C LEU A 100 -8.65 0.28 9.50
N ASN A 101 -8.81 0.58 10.79
CA ASN A 101 -10.13 0.69 11.42
C ASN A 101 -10.95 1.86 10.87
N GLU A 102 -10.29 2.98 10.56
CA GLU A 102 -10.91 4.13 9.91
C GLU A 102 -11.38 3.77 8.50
N CYS A 103 -10.54 3.09 7.71
CA CYS A 103 -10.93 2.61 6.37
C CYS A 103 -12.10 1.61 6.42
N LEU A 104 -12.14 0.72 7.41
CA LEU A 104 -13.26 -0.22 7.62
C LEU A 104 -14.57 0.47 8.03
N SER A 105 -14.46 1.67 8.61
CA SER A 105 -15.59 2.48 9.04
C SER A 105 -15.99 3.53 7.99
N SER A 106 -15.31 3.58 6.85
CA SER A 106 -15.58 4.53 5.76
C SER A 106 -16.96 4.29 5.14
N ASP A 107 -17.61 5.39 4.74
CA ASP A 107 -18.85 5.37 3.95
C ASP A 107 -18.59 5.01 2.47
N ASP A 108 -17.33 5.13 2.00
CA ASP A 108 -16.94 4.72 0.65
C ASP A 108 -16.79 3.18 0.59
N HIS A 109 -17.62 2.56 -0.26
CA HIS A 109 -17.65 1.11 -0.41
C HIS A 109 -16.34 0.53 -0.97
N LEU A 110 -15.61 1.25 -1.83
CA LEU A 110 -14.36 0.78 -2.43
C LEU A 110 -13.21 0.82 -1.43
N ILE A 111 -13.15 1.85 -0.58
CA ILE A 111 -12.19 1.93 0.53
C ILE A 111 -12.46 0.78 1.50
N LYS A 112 -13.73 0.60 1.87
CA LYS A 112 -14.15 -0.44 2.81
C LYS A 112 -13.84 -1.84 2.30
N GLU A 113 -14.15 -2.13 1.04
CA GLU A 113 -13.83 -3.42 0.41
C GLU A 113 -12.33 -3.71 0.42
N SER A 114 -11.52 -2.69 0.10
CA SER A 114 -10.05 -2.80 0.10
C SER A 114 -9.50 -3.01 1.53
N ALA A 115 -10.11 -2.35 2.52
CA ALA A 115 -9.78 -2.51 3.93
C ALA A 115 -10.18 -3.89 4.48
N GLU A 116 -11.33 -4.42 4.07
CA GLU A 116 -11.77 -5.77 4.45
C GLU A 116 -10.81 -6.83 3.92
N TRP A 117 -10.37 -6.69 2.66
CA TRP A 117 -9.33 -7.54 2.09
C TRP A 117 -8.00 -7.43 2.85
N ALA A 118 -7.52 -6.21 3.11
CA ALA A 118 -6.27 -5.99 3.83
C ALA A 118 -6.31 -6.59 5.24
N ARG A 119 -7.44 -6.45 5.95
CA ARG A 119 -7.65 -7.08 7.26
C ARG A 119 -7.53 -8.60 7.20
N LEU A 120 -8.08 -9.23 6.16
CA LEU A 120 -7.97 -10.69 5.98
C LEU A 120 -6.51 -11.09 5.74
N ALA A 121 -5.79 -10.38 4.88
CA ALA A 121 -4.37 -10.62 4.61
C ALA A 121 -3.52 -10.49 5.88
N ILE A 122 -3.73 -9.43 6.67
CA ILE A 122 -3.04 -9.22 7.95
C ILE A 122 -3.37 -10.35 8.94
N THR A 123 -4.64 -10.76 9.02
CA THR A 123 -5.06 -11.84 9.93
C THR A 123 -4.39 -13.16 9.55
N GLN A 124 -4.28 -13.46 8.27
CA GLN A 124 -3.56 -14.64 7.77
C GLN A 124 -2.07 -14.55 8.08
N ALA A 125 -1.44 -13.40 7.82
CA ALA A 125 -0.04 -13.13 8.12
C ALA A 125 0.29 -13.23 9.62
N VAL A 126 -0.68 -13.04 10.50
CA VAL A 126 -0.52 -13.19 11.96
C VAL A 126 -0.73 -14.63 12.43
N SER A 127 -1.61 -15.36 11.75
CA SER A 127 -2.06 -16.69 12.18
C SER A 127 -1.24 -17.84 11.56
N GLY A 128 -0.53 -17.56 10.46
CA GLY A 128 0.38 -18.50 9.80
C GLY A 128 1.68 -18.69 10.55
#